data_AF-A0A7W0VA04-F1
#
_entry.id   AF-A0A7W0VA04-F1
#
_cell.length_a   1.000
_cell.length_b   1.000
_cell.length_c   1.000
_cell.angle_alpha   90.00
_cell.angle_beta   90.00
_cell.angle_gamma   90.00
#
_symmetry.space_group_name_H-M   'P 1'
#
loop_
_entity.id
_entity.type
_entity.pdbx_description
1 polymer ?
#
loop_
_entity_poly.entity_id
_entity_poly.type
_entity_poly.pdbx_seq_one_letter_code
_entity_poly.pdbx_strand_id
1 'polypeptide(L)'
;LDIRPLAKVVRELFVGVDVSYQARFPRGLNPNTLRAEDPAVFQIAPMLVYSPMGPSAYDRPQLRLVYRAARLNEAARNELVPDDPRQGREWTHFLGFQAEWWFNSSTYR
;
A
#
# COMPACT_ATOMS: atom_id res chain seq x y z
N LEU A 1 -1.53 -10.43 3.40
CA LEU A 1 -0.06 -10.61 3.24
C LEU A 1 0.52 -9.26 2.85
N ASP A 2 1.66 -8.90 3.42
CA ASP A 2 2.38 -7.67 3.08
C ASP A 2 3.88 -7.94 3.11
N ILE A 3 4.60 -7.58 2.04
CA ILE A 3 6.05 -7.74 1.94
C ILE A 3 6.68 -6.47 1.36
N ARG A 4 7.83 -6.09 1.90
CA ARG A 4 8.54 -4.88 1.49
C ARG A 4 10.06 -5.08 1.43
N PRO A 5 10.58 -5.79 0.43
CA PRO A 5 12.02 -5.82 0.18
C PRO A 5 12.55 -4.41 -0.11
N LEU A 6 13.69 -4.08 0.49
CA LEU A 6 14.50 -2.90 0.21
C LEU A 6 15.91 -3.33 -0.18
N ALA A 7 16.46 -2.71 -1.22
CA ALA A 7 17.84 -2.88 -1.64
C ALA A 7 18.56 -1.53 -1.64
N LYS A 8 19.75 -1.51 -1.06
CA LYS A 8 20.62 -0.33 -1.07
C LYS A 8 21.21 -0.13 -2.46
N VAL A 9 21.10 1.07 -3.01
CA VAL A 9 21.68 1.44 -4.31
C VAL A 9 22.91 2.31 -4.11
N VAL A 10 22.78 3.35 -3.28
CA VAL A 10 23.87 4.26 -2.91
C VAL A 10 23.84 4.42 -1.37
N ARG A 11 24.79 5.16 -0.80
CA ARG A 11 24.98 5.30 0.65
C ARG A 11 23.68 5.49 1.44
N GLU A 12 22.84 6.42 0.99
CA GLU A 12 21.62 6.86 1.68
C GLU A 12 20.38 6.67 0.79
N LEU A 13 20.53 6.06 -0.39
CA LEU A 13 19.47 5.82 -1.35
C LEU A 13 19.21 4.32 -1.54
N PHE A 14 17.93 3.97 -1.49
CA PHE A 14 17.43 2.61 -1.56
C PHE A 14 16.30 2.54 -2.58
N VAL A 15 16.16 1.38 -3.21
CA VAL A 15 15.00 1.01 -4.02
C VAL A 15 14.21 -0.02 -3.24
N GLY A 16 12.89 0.10 -3.23
CA GLY A 16 12.02 -0.85 -2.56
C GLY A 16 10.80 -1.14 -3.40
N VAL A 17 10.14 -2.25 -3.07
CA VAL A 17 8.82 -2.58 -3.62
C VAL A 17 7.93 -3.03 -2.48
N ASP A 18 6.76 -2.43 -2.36
CA ASP A 18 5.69 -2.84 -1.46
C ASP A 18 4.75 -3.77 -2.24
N VAL A 19 4.53 -5.00 -1.79
CA VAL A 19 3.55 -5.91 -2.40
C VAL A 19 2.61 -6.41 -1.33
N SER A 20 1.31 -6.19 -1.51
CA SER A 20 0.30 -6.60 -0.54
C SER A 20 -0.92 -7.22 -1.19
N TYR A 21 -1.53 -8.13 -0.45
CA TYR A 21 -2.80 -8.76 -0.79
C TYR A 21 -3.67 -8.81 0.46
N GLN A 22 -4.87 -8.23 0.37
CA GLN A 22 -5.86 -8.22 1.43
C GLN A 22 -7.18 -8.75 0.89
N ALA A 23 -7.78 -9.68 1.60
CA ALA A 23 -9.13 -10.16 1.33
C ALA A 23 -9.96 -10.07 2.62
N ARG A 24 -11.25 -9.83 2.47
CA ARG A 24 -12.23 -9.87 3.56
C ARG A 24 -13.32 -10.87 3.17
N PHE A 25 -13.82 -11.59 4.17
CA PHE A 25 -14.86 -12.61 4.02
C PHE A 25 -16.06 -12.21 4.91
N PRO A 26 -16.90 -11.26 4.48
CA PRO A 26 -18.06 -10.82 5.25
C PRO A 26 -19.05 -11.97 5.47
N ARG A 27 -19.70 -11.98 6.63
CA ARG A 27 -20.84 -12.88 6.89
C ARG A 27 -22.12 -12.14 6.51
N GLY A 28 -22.63 -12.38 5.30
CA GLY A 28 -23.85 -11.77 4.81
C GLY A 28 -23.81 -11.46 3.32
N LEU A 29 -24.89 -10.86 2.83
CA LEU A 29 -24.98 -10.38 1.46
C LEU A 29 -24.45 -8.95 1.38
N ASN A 30 -23.77 -8.62 0.29
CA ASN A 30 -23.45 -7.24 -0.05
C ASN A 30 -24.77 -6.46 -0.21
N PRO A 31 -24.94 -5.28 0.44
CA PRO A 31 -26.20 -4.55 0.42
C PRO A 31 -26.56 -3.96 -0.95
N ASN A 32 -25.57 -3.77 -1.83
CA ASN A 32 -25.76 -3.22 -3.17
C ASN A 32 -26.12 -4.31 -4.19
N THR A 33 -25.44 -5.47 -4.13
CA THR A 33 -25.62 -6.54 -5.13
C THR A 33 -26.52 -7.68 -4.66
N LEU A 34 -26.81 -7.76 -3.35
CA LEU A 34 -27.55 -8.85 -2.70
C LEU A 34 -26.90 -10.23 -2.91
N ARG A 35 -25.58 -10.27 -3.12
CA ARG A 35 -24.80 -11.50 -3.31
C ARG A 35 -23.81 -11.70 -2.16
N ALA A 36 -23.48 -12.96 -1.90
CA ALA A 36 -22.33 -13.29 -1.05
C ALA A 36 -21.06 -13.06 -1.87
N GLU A 37 -20.19 -12.17 -1.39
CA GLU A 37 -19.03 -11.68 -2.13
C GLU A 37 -17.81 -11.58 -1.22
N ASP A 38 -16.64 -11.89 -1.77
CA ASP A 38 -15.35 -11.85 -1.07
C ASP A 38 -14.48 -10.71 -1.64
N PRO A 39 -14.60 -9.48 -1.10
CA PRO A 39 -13.83 -8.35 -1.57
C PRO A 39 -12.34 -8.54 -1.31
N ALA A 40 -11.53 -8.29 -2.34
CA ALA A 40 -10.08 -8.41 -2.28
C ALA A 40 -9.37 -7.29 -3.04
N VAL A 41 -8.20 -6.90 -2.52
CA VAL A 41 -7.32 -5.89 -3.08
C VAL A 41 -5.91 -6.44 -3.17
N PHE A 42 -5.31 -6.32 -4.36
CA PHE A 42 -3.90 -6.55 -4.59
C PHE A 42 -3.22 -5.22 -4.85
N GLN A 43 -2.03 -5.01 -4.29
CA GLN A 43 -1.25 -3.78 -4.47
C GLN A 43 0.20 -4.09 -4.78
N ILE A 44 0.77 -3.28 -5.67
CA ILE A 44 2.21 -3.15 -5.86
C ILE A 44 2.61 -1.68 -5.79
N ALA A 45 3.68 -1.35 -5.08
CA ALA A 45 4.21 0.00 -5.01
C ALA A 45 5.75 0.04 -5.03
N PRO A 46 6.38 0.19 -6.21
CA PRO A 46 7.79 0.53 -6.28
C PRO A 46 8.06 1.91 -5.68
N MET A 47 9.22 2.05 -5.04
CA MET A 47 9.62 3.28 -4.37
C MET A 47 11.12 3.54 -4.44
N LEU A 48 11.48 4.82 -4.50
CA LEU A 48 12.81 5.31 -4.17
C LEU A 48 12.77 5.85 -2.74
N VAL A 49 13.72 5.43 -1.91
CA VAL A 49 13.77 5.76 -0.49
C VAL A 49 15.11 6.43 -0.18
N TYR A 50 15.06 7.62 0.39
CA TYR A 50 16.21 8.28 0.98
C TYR A 50 16.16 8.09 2.50
N SER A 51 17.19 7.45 3.06
CA SER A 51 17.32 7.11 4.48
C SER A 51 18.73 7.47 4.97
N PRO A 52 18.95 8.67 5.55
CA PRO A 52 20.28 9.13 5.94
C PRO A 52 20.82 8.46 7.20
N MET A 53 19.97 7.84 8.03
CA MET A 53 20.38 7.27 9.33
C MET A 53 20.77 5.79 9.27
N GLY A 54 20.57 5.13 8.13
CA GLY A 54 21.03 3.77 7.92
C GLY A 54 20.13 2.95 6.99
N PRO A 55 20.52 1.69 6.74
CA PRO A 55 19.84 0.79 5.82
C PRO A 55 18.70 -0.01 6.44
N SER A 56 18.45 0.09 7.75
CA SER A 56 17.39 -0.65 8.40
C SER A 56 16.02 -0.16 7.91
N ALA A 57 15.09 -1.09 7.74
CA ALA A 57 13.68 -0.76 7.50
C ALA A 57 13.06 0.05 8.65
N TYR A 58 13.70 0.07 9.83
CA TYR A 58 13.28 0.84 11.00
C TYR A 58 13.99 2.20 11.12
N ASP A 59 15.06 2.44 10.37
CA ASP A 59 15.79 3.71 10.43
C ASP A 59 14.89 4.83 9.91
N ARG A 60 14.76 5.90 10.68
CA ARG A 60 14.10 7.15 10.26
C ARG A 60 14.99 8.33 10.60
N PRO A 61 14.89 9.47 9.88
CA PRO A 61 13.92 9.80 8.82
C PRO A 61 13.98 8.93 7.58
N GLN A 62 12.85 8.87 6.87
CA GLN A 62 12.80 8.43 5.48
C GLN A 62 11.97 9.38 4.62
N LEU A 63 12.51 9.74 3.46
CA LEU A 63 11.76 10.37 2.37
C LEU A 63 11.56 9.34 1.27
N ARG A 64 10.35 9.25 0.70
CA ARG A 64 10.02 8.26 -0.32
C ARG A 64 9.33 8.90 -1.52
N LEU A 65 9.77 8.58 -2.72
CA LEU A 65 8.98 8.75 -3.94
C LEU A 65 8.33 7.39 -4.24
N VAL A 66 7.00 7.35 -4.28
CA VAL A 66 6.23 6.10 -4.40
C VAL A 66 5.27 6.20 -5.57
N TYR A 67 5.31 5.20 -6.44
CA TYR A 67 4.21 4.91 -7.36
C TYR A 67 3.48 3.67 -6.85
N ARG A 68 2.16 3.71 -6.79
CA ARG A 68 1.33 2.61 -6.29
C ARG A 68 0.23 2.29 -7.29
N ALA A 69 0.06 1.02 -7.60
CA ALA A 69 -1.05 0.49 -8.37
C ALA A 69 -1.79 -0.54 -7.51
N ALA A 70 -3.09 -0.34 -7.32
CA ALA A 70 -3.96 -1.24 -6.58
C ALA A 70 -5.05 -1.77 -7.51
N ARG A 71 -5.21 -3.10 -7.54
CA ARG A 71 -6.24 -3.82 -8.27
C ARG A 71 -7.33 -4.26 -7.30
N LEU A 72 -8.55 -3.81 -7.53
CA LEU A 72 -9.73 -4.22 -6.78
C LEU A 72 -10.49 -5.27 -7.60
N ASN A 73 -10.82 -6.41 -7.00
CA ASN A 73 -11.74 -7.35 -7.64
C ASN A 73 -13.15 -6.76 -7.73
N GLU A 74 -14.06 -7.41 -8.47
CA GLU A 74 -15.44 -6.95 -8.62
C GLU A 74 -16.15 -6.75 -7.27
N ALA A 75 -16.02 -7.73 -6.37
CA ALA A 75 -16.57 -7.65 -5.01
C ALA A 75 -16.08 -6.42 -4.24
N ALA A 76 -14.78 -6.09 -4.29
CA ALA A 76 -14.24 -4.90 -3.64
C ALA A 76 -14.73 -3.59 -4.28
N ARG A 77 -15.05 -3.60 -5.58
CA ARG A 77 -15.63 -2.44 -6.26
C ARG A 77 -17.10 -2.25 -5.88
N ASN A 78 -17.83 -3.35 -5.68
CA ASN A 78 -19.24 -3.32 -5.23
C ASN A 78 -19.43 -2.77 -3.81
N GLU A 79 -18.36 -2.66 -3.02
CA GLU A 79 -18.37 -2.02 -1.68
C GLU A 79 -18.36 -0.49 -1.75
N LEU A 80 -18.01 0.09 -2.91
CA LEU A 80 -18.10 1.54 -3.10
C LEU A 80 -19.57 1.96 -3.22
N VAL A 81 -19.85 3.23 -2.93
CA VAL A 81 -21.20 3.80 -3.08
C VAL A 81 -21.67 3.63 -4.54
N PRO A 82 -22.94 3.26 -4.78
CA PRO A 82 -23.51 3.26 -6.12
C PRO A 82 -23.21 4.56 -6.87
N ASP A 83 -22.93 4.47 -8.16
CA ASP A 83 -22.54 5.58 -9.05
C ASP A 83 -21.20 6.25 -8.74
N ASP A 84 -20.39 5.72 -7.81
CA ASP A 84 -19.01 6.16 -7.66
C ASP A 84 -18.21 5.82 -8.94
N PRO A 85 -17.60 6.79 -9.64
CA PRO A 85 -16.88 6.56 -10.90
C PRO A 85 -15.69 5.60 -10.74
N ARG A 86 -15.24 5.33 -9.52
CA ARG A 86 -14.19 4.35 -9.21
C ARG A 86 -14.70 2.91 -9.31
N GLN A 87 -16.01 2.65 -9.22
CA GLN A 87 -16.58 1.30 -9.41
C GLN A 87 -16.25 0.72 -10.79
N GLY A 88 -16.19 1.56 -11.82
CA GLY A 88 -15.79 1.16 -13.17
C GLY A 88 -14.29 0.91 -13.34
N ARG A 89 -13.45 1.18 -12.33
CA ARG A 89 -11.99 1.13 -12.42
C ARG A 89 -11.45 -0.03 -11.60
N GLU A 90 -11.00 -1.07 -12.28
CA GLU A 90 -10.31 -2.19 -11.64
C GLU A 90 -8.97 -1.75 -11.02
N TRP A 91 -8.28 -0.83 -11.67
CA TRP A 91 -6.99 -0.31 -11.21
C TRP A 91 -7.10 1.12 -10.70
N THR A 92 -6.49 1.37 -9.55
CA THR A 92 -6.29 2.70 -8.98
C THR A 92 -4.80 2.99 -8.85
N HIS A 93 -4.38 4.17 -9.32
CA HIS A 93 -2.99 4.58 -9.37
C HIS A 93 -2.74 5.79 -8.47
N PHE A 94 -1.59 5.81 -7.82
CA PHE A 94 -1.11 6.94 -7.01
C PHE A 94 0.37 7.18 -7.27
N LEU A 95 0.78 8.43 -7.43
CA LEU A 95 2.17 8.85 -7.49
C LEU A 95 2.33 9.98 -6.48
N GLY A 96 3.31 9.87 -5.57
CA GLY A 96 3.52 10.92 -4.59
C GLY A 96 4.79 10.78 -3.78
N PHE A 97 5.07 11.84 -3.04
CA PHE A 97 6.14 11.90 -2.06
C PHE A 97 5.60 11.63 -0.66
N GLN A 98 6.37 10.94 0.17
CA GLN A 98 6.05 10.65 1.56
C GLN A 98 7.26 10.99 2.43
N ALA A 99 7.01 11.48 3.64
CA ALA A 99 8.02 11.68 4.66
C ALA A 99 7.56 10.96 5.94
N GLU A 100 8.44 10.15 6.53
CA GLU A 100 8.17 9.43 7.77
C GLU A 100 9.31 9.67 8.76
N TRP A 101 8.95 10.06 9.98
CA TRP A 101 9.85 10.43 11.06
C TRP A 101 9.26 9.96 12.39
N TRP A 102 10.11 9.44 13.28
CA TRP A 102 9.75 9.20 14.68
C TRP A 102 10.51 10.20 15.55
N PHE A 103 9.83 10.82 16.50
CA PHE A 103 10.44 11.64 17.56
C PHE A 103 10.34 10.87 18.87
N ASN A 104 11.37 10.93 19.72
CA ASN A 104 11.42 10.23 21.02
C ASN A 104 11.21 8.71 20.94
N SER A 105 11.81 8.04 19.94
CA SER A 105 11.85 6.57 19.93
C SER A 105 12.80 6.08 21.03
N SER A 106 12.25 5.57 22.13
CA SER A 106 12.99 5.05 23.28
C SER A 106 13.31 3.55 23.14
N THR A 107 13.90 3.13 22.02
CA THR A 107 14.18 1.69 21.78
C THR A 107 15.46 1.48 20.97
N TYR A 108 16.50 1.06 21.73
CA TYR A 108 17.82 0.47 21.42
C TYR A 108 18.80 1.22 20.49
N ARG A 109 19.67 2.04 21.12
CA ARG A 109 21.10 1.99 20.82
C ARG A 109 21.76 0.90 21.67
#